data_AF-A0A7Y5U9T1-F1
#
_entry.id   AF-A0A7Y5U9T1-F1
#
_cell.length_a   1.000
_cell.length_b   1.000
_cell.length_c   1.000
_cell.angle_alpha   90.00
_cell.angle_beta   90.00
_cell.angle_gamma   90.00
#
_symmetry.space_group_name_H-M   'P 1'
#
loop_
_entity.id
_entity.type
_entity.pdbx_description
1 polymer ?
#
loop_
_entity_poly.entity_id
_entity_poly.type
_entity_poly.pdbx_seq_one_letter_code
_entity_poly.pdbx_strand_id
1 'polypeptide(L)'
;MDAVRSLPRRFSEARLDLELLREPLSQSRWQRGLEQIVQIDIARPPRRSSERFQLFPGADDNRIEVLGVDAPRRQLVLFVQESRRAFTTTISRAQPVPKGVRVVGETKTSRTIEQFTEPEKRHFLCGMDEQHYFIAQLPYGVSSVHGARDALRAPEVPPSLHVRGSQIIRQGEWFFMPASARDRAAIEVALRARKVQRDIGIAQAARLNRAGRPHVADEVVVTTEGSEVRIYVRGDVRHPDHRTVTLREFHRTVPNRERFTQPAGVYWVD
;
A
#
# COMPACT_ATOMS: atom_id res chain seq x y z
N MET A 1 24.99 -8.00 9.88
CA MET A 1 25.20 -6.64 10.44
C MET A 1 25.57 -5.59 9.38
N ASP A 2 26.52 -5.85 8.47
CA ASP A 2 26.97 -4.83 7.49
C ASP A 2 25.89 -4.39 6.49
N ALA A 3 25.03 -5.30 6.05
CA ALA A 3 23.92 -4.99 5.14
C ALA A 3 22.97 -3.94 5.73
N VAL A 4 22.55 -4.10 7.00
CA VAL A 4 21.66 -3.16 7.70
C VAL A 4 22.33 -1.79 7.87
N ARG A 5 23.62 -1.76 8.23
CA ARG A 5 24.38 -0.51 8.37
C ARG A 5 24.52 0.25 7.05
N SER A 6 24.47 -0.45 5.93
CA SER A 6 24.52 0.17 4.59
C SER A 6 23.18 0.76 4.13
N LEU A 7 22.05 0.44 4.79
CA LEU A 7 20.72 0.86 4.33
C LEU A 7 20.57 2.38 4.18
N PRO A 8 21.00 3.25 5.12
CA PRO A 8 20.87 4.69 4.94
C PRO A 8 21.59 5.20 3.69
N ARG A 9 22.78 4.65 3.39
CA ARG A 9 23.53 4.96 2.17
C ARG A 9 22.76 4.54 0.92
N ARG A 10 22.17 3.33 0.92
CA ARG A 10 21.40 2.79 -0.22
C ARG A 10 20.09 3.55 -0.45
N PHE A 11 19.42 4.02 0.59
CA PHE A 11 18.26 4.91 0.48
C PHE A 11 18.67 6.27 -0.09
N SER A 12 19.79 6.82 0.38
CA SER A 12 20.35 8.07 -0.17
C SER A 12 20.74 7.97 -1.65
N GLU A 13 21.27 6.83 -2.10
CA GLU A 13 21.49 6.53 -3.54
C GLU A 13 20.19 6.67 -4.35
N ALA A 14 19.04 6.30 -3.75
CA ALA A 14 17.71 6.48 -4.34
C ALA A 14 17.11 7.88 -4.12
N ARG A 15 17.83 8.83 -3.50
CA ARG A 15 17.31 10.15 -3.09
C ARG A 15 16.10 10.05 -2.16
N LEU A 16 16.16 9.09 -1.24
CA LEU A 16 15.20 8.84 -0.17
C LEU A 16 15.92 8.95 1.19
N ASP A 17 15.19 9.45 2.18
CA ASP A 17 15.69 9.57 3.55
C ASP A 17 15.25 8.37 4.38
N LEU A 18 16.21 7.73 5.06
CA LEU A 18 15.96 6.64 6.00
C LEU A 18 16.56 6.95 7.36
N GLU A 19 15.72 6.86 8.39
CA GLU A 19 16.13 6.78 9.78
C GLU A 19 16.15 5.32 10.23
N LEU A 20 17.34 4.81 10.58
CA LEU A 20 17.47 3.50 11.20
C LEU A 20 17.26 3.64 12.70
N LEU A 21 16.19 3.04 13.20
CA LEU A 21 15.80 3.12 14.60
C LEU A 21 16.55 2.11 15.47
N ARG A 22 16.79 2.50 16.72
CA ARG A 22 17.36 1.62 17.75
C ARG A 22 16.31 0.87 18.56
N GLU A 23 15.07 1.32 18.47
CA GLU A 23 13.94 0.78 19.22
C GLU A 23 12.73 0.61 18.27
N PRO A 24 11.79 -0.29 18.62
CA PRO A 24 10.54 -0.48 17.88
C PRO A 24 9.77 0.82 17.63
N LEU A 25 9.07 0.90 16.49
CA LEU A 25 8.16 2.00 16.14
C LEU A 25 6.97 2.07 17.10
N SER A 26 6.47 0.92 17.54
CA SER A 26 5.41 0.83 18.53
C SER A 26 5.97 0.35 19.87
N GLN A 27 5.96 1.24 20.86
CA GLN A 27 6.35 0.92 22.23
C GLN A 27 5.14 0.96 23.14
N SER A 28 4.45 -0.17 23.25
CA SER A 28 3.45 -0.38 24.30
C SER A 28 3.96 -1.44 25.25
N ARG A 29 3.87 -1.18 26.55
CA ARG A 29 4.17 -2.20 27.60
C ARG A 29 3.33 -3.48 27.47
N TRP A 30 2.24 -3.43 26.70
CA TRP A 30 1.33 -4.54 26.45
C TRP A 30 1.68 -5.33 25.17
N GLN A 31 2.64 -4.85 24.39
CA GLN A 31 3.15 -5.50 23.20
C GLN A 31 4.50 -6.17 23.53
N ARG A 32 4.63 -7.45 23.22
CA ARG A 32 5.84 -8.27 23.43
C ARG A 32 6.32 -8.82 22.10
N GLY A 33 7.62 -9.04 21.95
CA GLY A 33 8.21 -9.63 20.74
C GLY A 33 8.36 -8.67 19.58
N LEU A 34 7.89 -7.41 19.70
CA LEU A 34 8.04 -6.39 18.66
C LEU A 34 9.51 -6.02 18.44
N GLU A 35 10.34 -6.11 19.48
CA GLU A 35 11.79 -5.92 19.43
C GLU A 35 12.52 -6.95 18.56
N GLN A 36 11.86 -8.05 18.22
CA GLN A 36 12.45 -9.13 17.41
C GLN A 36 12.08 -9.04 15.93
N ILE A 37 11.03 -8.29 15.57
CA ILE A 37 10.50 -8.27 14.20
C ILE A 37 10.96 -7.03 13.43
N VAL A 38 11.05 -7.15 12.10
CA VAL A 38 11.34 -6.00 11.24
C VAL A 38 10.15 -5.06 11.23
N GLN A 39 10.41 -3.76 11.41
CA GLN A 39 9.37 -2.75 11.32
C GLN A 39 9.77 -1.63 10.36
N ILE A 40 8.80 -1.17 9.56
CA ILE A 40 9.00 -0.07 8.64
C ILE A 40 7.74 0.80 8.57
N ASP A 41 7.96 2.11 8.54
CA ASP A 41 6.91 3.12 8.45
C ASP A 41 7.45 4.39 7.76
N ILE A 42 6.55 5.32 7.42
CA ILE A 42 6.86 6.65 6.91
C ILE A 42 6.44 7.66 7.98
N ALA A 43 7.43 8.33 8.56
CA ALA A 43 7.18 9.45 9.45
C ALA A 43 6.68 10.66 8.64
N ARG A 44 5.44 11.10 8.91
CA ARG A 44 4.80 12.30 8.33
C ARG A 44 4.64 13.40 9.38
N PRO A 45 5.71 14.14 9.70
CA PRO A 45 5.69 15.16 10.76
C PRO A 45 4.77 16.35 10.37
N PRO A 46 4.00 16.92 11.32
CA PRO A 46 2.96 17.89 11.01
C PRO A 46 3.48 19.26 10.54
N ARG A 47 4.76 19.64 10.79
CA ARG A 47 5.38 20.89 10.29
C ARG A 47 6.93 20.78 10.17
N ARG A 48 7.48 21.45 9.15
CA ARG A 48 8.90 21.81 8.90
C ARG A 48 9.94 20.70 8.66
N SER A 49 9.62 19.42 8.84
CA SER A 49 10.51 18.32 8.41
C SER A 49 9.93 17.56 7.22
N SER A 50 10.80 17.12 6.31
CA SER A 50 10.43 16.23 5.21
C SER A 50 10.00 14.86 5.75
N GLU A 51 9.10 14.20 5.00
CA GLU A 51 8.80 12.79 5.24
C GLU A 51 10.08 11.96 5.17
N ARG A 52 10.16 10.93 6.02
CA ARG A 52 11.27 9.98 5.98
C ARG A 52 10.81 8.56 6.27
N PHE A 53 11.49 7.58 5.68
CA PHE A 53 11.33 6.20 6.10
C PHE A 53 11.92 6.04 7.50
N GLN A 54 11.25 5.27 8.33
CA GLN A 54 11.77 4.79 9.60
C GLN A 54 11.81 3.27 9.55
N LEU A 55 12.96 2.68 9.86
CA LEU A 55 13.12 1.23 9.87
C LEU A 55 13.75 0.78 11.18
N PHE A 56 13.10 -0.15 11.86
CA PHE A 56 13.66 -0.88 12.98
C PHE A 56 13.99 -2.31 12.50
N PRO A 57 15.25 -2.77 12.60
CA PRO A 57 15.67 -4.03 11.99
C PRO A 57 15.21 -5.28 12.76
N GLY A 58 14.80 -5.15 14.02
CA GLY A 58 14.46 -6.29 14.87
C GLY A 58 15.70 -7.11 15.26
N ALA A 59 15.54 -8.43 15.35
CA ALA A 59 16.59 -9.36 15.73
C ALA A 59 17.77 -9.39 14.73
N ASP A 60 18.96 -9.74 15.22
CA ASP A 60 20.21 -9.70 14.44
C ASP A 60 20.27 -10.70 13.27
N ASP A 61 19.47 -11.77 13.31
CA ASP A 61 19.33 -12.77 12.24
C ASP A 61 18.33 -12.35 11.15
N ASN A 62 17.63 -11.22 11.33
CA ASN A 62 16.80 -10.66 10.26
C ASN A 62 17.69 -10.11 9.13
N ARG A 63 17.31 -10.40 7.90
CA ARG A 63 18.03 -9.98 6.69
C ARG A 63 17.23 -8.91 5.97
N ILE A 64 17.84 -7.72 5.84
CA ILE A 64 17.24 -6.55 5.20
C ILE A 64 18.25 -5.98 4.20
N GLU A 65 17.84 -5.86 2.94
CA GLU A 65 18.74 -5.48 1.85
C GLU A 65 18.04 -4.60 0.82
N VAL A 66 18.77 -3.65 0.24
CA VAL A 66 18.31 -2.93 -0.96
C VAL A 66 18.84 -3.65 -2.20
N LEU A 67 17.95 -4.30 -2.95
CA LEU A 67 18.30 -5.12 -4.12
C LEU A 67 18.54 -4.27 -5.37
N GLY A 68 17.77 -3.20 -5.54
CA GLY A 68 17.85 -2.33 -6.71
C GLY A 68 17.46 -0.90 -6.38
N VAL A 69 18.05 0.05 -7.10
CA VAL A 69 17.86 1.50 -6.93
C VAL A 69 17.61 2.14 -8.29
N ASP A 70 16.68 3.10 -8.33
CA ASP A 70 16.40 3.96 -9.47
C ASP A 70 16.32 5.42 -8.95
N ALA A 71 17.48 6.09 -8.97
CA ALA A 71 17.60 7.45 -8.45
C ALA A 71 16.76 8.49 -9.23
N PRO A 72 16.68 8.44 -10.59
CA PRO A 72 15.78 9.31 -11.34
C PRO A 72 14.31 9.21 -10.92
N ARG A 73 13.83 7.98 -10.61
CA ARG A 73 12.46 7.75 -10.13
C ARG A 73 12.29 7.88 -8.62
N ARG A 74 13.39 8.09 -7.90
CA ARG A 74 13.44 8.12 -6.43
C ARG A 74 12.81 6.88 -5.80
N GLN A 75 13.23 5.71 -6.28
CA GLN A 75 12.66 4.42 -5.91
C GLN A 75 13.75 3.38 -5.64
N LEU A 76 13.45 2.42 -4.78
CA LEU A 76 14.28 1.26 -4.52
C LEU A 76 13.45 0.01 -4.22
N VAL A 77 14.07 -1.16 -4.35
CA VAL A 77 13.48 -2.42 -3.91
C VAL A 77 14.12 -2.86 -2.61
N LEU A 78 13.30 -2.94 -1.56
CA LEU A 78 13.68 -3.41 -0.25
C LEU A 78 13.29 -4.88 -0.08
N PHE A 79 14.28 -5.71 0.24
CA PHE A 79 14.11 -7.12 0.60
C PHE A 79 14.09 -7.26 2.12
N VAL A 80 13.17 -8.08 2.62
CA VAL A 80 13.08 -8.46 4.03
C VAL A 80 12.87 -9.96 4.14
N GLN A 81 13.73 -10.62 4.90
CA GLN A 81 13.58 -12.00 5.33
C GLN A 81 13.81 -12.06 6.84
N GLU A 82 12.82 -12.54 7.57
CA GLU A 82 12.90 -12.75 9.01
C GLU A 82 12.37 -14.13 9.37
N SER A 83 12.82 -14.66 10.50
CA SER A 83 12.30 -15.90 11.08
C SER A 83 10.85 -15.71 11.53
N ARG A 84 10.08 -16.81 11.59
CA ARG A 84 8.77 -16.81 12.22
C ARG A 84 8.93 -16.49 13.71
N ARG A 85 8.31 -15.41 14.17
CA ARG A 85 8.42 -14.89 15.54
C ARG A 85 7.03 -14.61 16.09
N ALA A 86 6.80 -15.04 17.32
CA ALA A 86 5.61 -14.64 18.06
C ALA A 86 5.74 -13.19 18.52
N PHE A 87 4.68 -12.43 18.38
CA PHE A 87 4.57 -11.09 18.95
C PHE A 87 3.12 -10.82 19.37
N THR A 88 2.89 -9.78 20.16
CA THR A 88 1.53 -9.39 20.54
C THR A 88 1.17 -8.01 20.03
N THR A 89 -0.09 -7.84 19.63
CA THR A 89 -0.67 -6.53 19.30
C THR A 89 -1.97 -6.32 20.06
N THR A 90 -2.43 -5.07 20.09
CA THR A 90 -3.67 -4.68 20.76
C THR A 90 -4.71 -4.28 19.72
N ILE A 91 -5.89 -4.88 19.81
CA ILE A 91 -7.07 -4.51 19.03
C ILE A 91 -8.13 -3.91 19.94
N SER A 92 -9.02 -3.08 19.39
CA SER A 92 -10.19 -2.60 20.13
C SER A 92 -11.09 -3.77 20.49
N ARG A 93 -11.74 -3.74 21.66
CA ARG A 93 -12.70 -4.77 22.08
C ARG A 93 -13.89 -4.89 21.11
N ALA A 94 -14.22 -3.81 20.40
CA ALA A 94 -15.26 -3.79 19.37
C ALA A 94 -14.83 -4.48 18.07
N GLN A 95 -13.52 -4.64 17.83
CA GLN A 95 -13.03 -5.35 16.65
C GLN A 95 -13.14 -6.88 16.87
N PRO A 96 -13.58 -7.64 15.86
CA PRO A 96 -13.62 -9.08 15.94
C PRO A 96 -12.19 -9.63 16.05
N VAL A 97 -12.00 -10.64 16.91
CA VAL A 97 -10.74 -11.37 16.97
C VAL A 97 -10.62 -12.22 15.70
N PRO A 98 -9.51 -12.14 14.95
CA PRO A 98 -9.34 -12.96 13.76
C PRO A 98 -9.44 -14.45 14.09
N LYS A 99 -9.99 -15.26 13.18
CA LYS A 99 -10.17 -16.69 13.39
C LYS A 99 -8.82 -17.37 13.65
N GLY A 100 -8.74 -18.18 14.70
CA GLY A 100 -7.52 -18.92 15.06
C GLY A 100 -6.46 -18.10 15.80
N VAL A 101 -6.73 -16.81 16.06
CA VAL A 101 -5.83 -15.96 16.83
C VAL A 101 -6.12 -16.08 18.33
N ARG A 102 -5.05 -16.30 19.11
CA ARG A 102 -5.14 -16.43 20.57
C ARG A 102 -5.18 -15.07 21.25
N VAL A 103 -6.16 -14.84 22.12
CA VAL A 103 -6.20 -13.69 23.03
C VAL A 103 -5.36 -14.02 24.25
N VAL A 104 -4.37 -13.17 24.55
CA VAL A 104 -3.43 -13.35 25.67
C VAL A 104 -3.63 -12.34 26.81
N GLY A 105 -4.52 -11.37 26.60
CA GLY A 105 -4.94 -10.41 27.62
C GLY A 105 -6.14 -9.60 27.17
N GLU A 106 -6.91 -9.06 28.10
CA GLU A 106 -8.06 -8.22 27.81
C GLU A 106 -8.19 -7.12 28.87
N THR A 107 -8.61 -5.94 28.43
CA THR A 107 -8.99 -4.81 29.27
C THR A 107 -10.45 -4.46 29.01
N LYS A 108 -10.97 -3.41 29.66
CA LYS A 108 -12.32 -2.91 29.39
C LYS A 108 -12.50 -2.46 27.94
N THR A 109 -11.45 -1.98 27.27
CA THR A 109 -11.53 -1.34 25.95
C THR A 109 -10.74 -2.07 24.86
N SER A 110 -9.87 -3.01 25.20
CA SER A 110 -8.96 -3.64 24.25
C SER A 110 -8.68 -5.11 24.53
N ARG A 111 -8.26 -5.84 23.50
CA ARG A 111 -7.75 -7.21 23.59
C ARG A 111 -6.31 -7.26 23.09
N THR A 112 -5.46 -7.94 23.82
CA THR A 112 -4.10 -8.27 23.37
C THR A 112 -4.14 -9.64 22.71
N ILE A 113 -3.74 -9.70 21.45
CA ILE A 113 -3.75 -10.91 20.63
C ILE A 113 -2.33 -11.32 20.27
N GLU A 114 -2.09 -12.63 20.20
CA GLU A 114 -0.84 -13.21 19.71
C GLU A 114 -0.87 -13.32 18.19
N GLN A 115 0.22 -12.91 17.55
CA GLN A 115 0.44 -13.00 16.13
C GLN A 115 1.81 -13.59 15.85
N PHE A 116 2.03 -13.99 14.60
CA PHE A 116 3.29 -14.50 14.14
C PHE A 116 3.72 -13.79 12.87
N THR A 117 5.00 -13.49 12.74
CA THR A 117 5.55 -13.07 11.45
C THR A 117 5.51 -14.24 10.47
N GLU A 118 5.29 -13.92 9.20
CA GLU A 118 5.45 -14.91 8.13
C GLU A 118 6.94 -15.06 7.80
N PRO A 119 7.48 -16.29 7.77
CA PRO A 119 8.90 -16.53 7.49
C PRO A 119 9.26 -16.35 6.00
N GLU A 120 8.29 -15.95 5.18
CA GLU A 120 8.46 -15.78 3.74
C GLU A 120 9.31 -14.54 3.42
N LYS A 121 10.01 -14.63 2.28
CA LYS A 121 10.75 -13.51 1.71
C LYS A 121 9.78 -12.46 1.20
N ARG A 122 9.83 -11.26 1.79
CA ARG A 122 9.01 -10.12 1.37
C ARG A 122 9.86 -9.13 0.58
N HIS A 123 9.25 -8.56 -0.44
CA HIS A 123 9.86 -7.48 -1.22
C HIS A 123 8.90 -6.30 -1.21
N PHE A 124 9.47 -5.10 -1.13
CA PHE A 124 8.73 -3.85 -1.12
C PHE A 124 9.31 -2.92 -2.18
N LEU A 125 8.44 -2.22 -2.90
CA LEU A 125 8.83 -1.02 -3.61
C LEU A 125 8.69 0.15 -2.63
N CYS A 126 9.81 0.76 -2.26
CA CYS A 126 9.84 1.98 -1.48
C CYS A 126 10.20 3.13 -2.42
N GLY A 127 9.53 4.27 -2.29
CA GLY A 127 9.84 5.41 -3.14
C GLY A 127 9.16 6.69 -2.71
N MET A 128 9.34 7.72 -3.53
CA MET A 128 8.51 8.92 -3.50
C MET A 128 7.66 8.98 -4.77
N ASP A 129 6.37 9.25 -4.63
CA ASP A 129 5.51 9.65 -5.73
C ASP A 129 5.04 11.09 -5.50
N GLU A 130 5.21 11.93 -6.51
CA GLU A 130 4.99 13.38 -6.44
C GLU A 130 5.75 14.07 -5.28
N GLN A 131 5.13 14.14 -4.09
CA GLN A 131 5.69 14.75 -2.88
C GLN A 131 5.69 13.83 -1.65
N HIS A 132 5.16 12.61 -1.76
CA HIS A 132 4.94 11.73 -0.63
C HIS A 132 5.68 10.40 -0.76
N TYR A 133 6.24 9.93 0.33
CA TYR A 133 6.83 8.59 0.40
C TYR A 133 5.73 7.54 0.37
N PHE A 134 6.07 6.38 -0.18
CA PHE A 134 5.18 5.21 -0.20
C PHE A 134 5.96 3.91 0.07
N ILE A 135 5.24 2.90 0.56
CA ILE A 135 5.71 1.52 0.73
C ILE A 135 4.65 0.60 0.12
N ALA A 136 5.00 -0.10 -0.96
CA ALA A 136 4.11 -1.07 -1.59
C ALA A 136 4.69 -2.49 -1.49
N GLN A 137 4.00 -3.40 -0.81
CA GLN A 137 4.43 -4.80 -0.75
C GLN A 137 4.17 -5.51 -2.09
N LEU A 138 5.22 -6.11 -2.64
CA LEU A 138 5.16 -6.77 -3.94
C LEU A 138 4.48 -8.15 -3.85
N PRO A 139 3.72 -8.56 -4.88
CA PRO A 139 3.04 -9.85 -4.90
C PRO A 139 4.00 -11.05 -4.94
N TYR A 140 5.21 -10.85 -5.47
CA TYR A 140 6.29 -11.83 -5.58
C TYR A 140 7.65 -11.14 -5.59
N GLY A 141 8.72 -11.93 -5.44
CA GLY A 141 10.09 -11.40 -5.35
C GLY A 141 10.64 -10.89 -6.68
N VAL A 142 11.26 -9.71 -6.64
CA VAL A 142 11.94 -9.04 -7.75
C VAL A 142 13.13 -8.27 -7.20
N SER A 143 14.16 -8.04 -8.02
CA SER A 143 15.39 -7.38 -7.60
C SER A 143 15.62 -5.99 -8.21
N SER A 144 14.75 -5.54 -9.12
CA SER A 144 14.88 -4.25 -9.80
C SER A 144 13.62 -3.39 -9.65
N VAL A 145 13.79 -2.07 -9.64
CA VAL A 145 12.65 -1.12 -9.58
C VAL A 145 11.72 -1.31 -10.79
N HIS A 146 12.28 -1.54 -11.97
CA HIS A 146 11.48 -1.83 -13.17
C HIS A 146 10.61 -3.08 -12.97
N GLY A 147 11.21 -4.19 -12.52
CA GLY A 147 10.48 -5.42 -12.22
C GLY A 147 9.43 -5.24 -11.12
N ALA A 148 9.70 -4.42 -10.11
CA ALA A 148 8.74 -4.09 -9.06
C ALA A 148 7.52 -3.32 -9.57
N ARG A 149 7.74 -2.32 -10.43
CA ARG A 149 6.65 -1.57 -11.06
C ARG A 149 5.79 -2.46 -11.95
N ASP A 150 6.40 -3.37 -12.70
CA ASP A 150 5.67 -4.33 -13.51
C ASP A 150 4.96 -5.40 -12.66
N ALA A 151 5.54 -5.80 -11.53
CA ALA A 151 4.88 -6.71 -10.59
C ALA A 151 3.63 -6.10 -9.97
N LEU A 152 3.64 -4.80 -9.68
CA LEU A 152 2.49 -4.06 -9.15
C LEU A 152 1.42 -3.76 -10.23
N ARG A 153 1.77 -3.78 -11.51
CA ARG A 153 0.82 -3.51 -12.59
C ARG A 153 -0.24 -4.61 -12.68
N ALA A 154 -1.52 -4.24 -12.67
CA ALA A 154 -2.61 -5.18 -12.90
C ALA A 154 -2.50 -5.82 -14.29
N PRO A 155 -2.85 -7.10 -14.49
CA PRO A 155 -2.69 -7.76 -15.79
C PRO A 155 -3.49 -7.11 -16.92
N GLU A 156 -4.59 -6.44 -16.59
CA GLU A 156 -5.44 -5.71 -17.54
C GLU A 156 -4.91 -4.32 -17.91
N VAL A 157 -3.91 -3.80 -17.18
CA VAL A 157 -3.26 -2.52 -17.49
C VAL A 157 -2.15 -2.79 -18.51
N PRO A 158 -2.22 -2.22 -19.73
CA PRO A 158 -1.23 -2.48 -20.75
C PRO A 158 0.17 -1.96 -20.36
N PRO A 159 1.24 -2.52 -20.95
CA PRO A 159 2.62 -2.06 -20.71
C PRO A 159 2.82 -0.58 -21.07
N SER A 160 2.19 -0.12 -22.15
CA SER A 160 2.15 1.29 -22.51
C SER A 160 1.15 2.04 -21.64
N LEU A 161 1.59 3.12 -20.99
CA LEU A 161 0.68 4.09 -20.33
C LEU A 161 -0.10 4.95 -21.36
N HIS A 162 -0.21 4.47 -22.59
CA HIS A 162 -0.99 5.06 -23.67
C HIS A 162 -1.83 3.95 -24.30
N VAL A 163 -3.12 4.19 -24.42
CA VAL A 163 -4.06 3.35 -25.15
C VAL A 163 -4.75 4.22 -26.19
N ARG A 164 -4.50 3.96 -27.48
CA ARG A 164 -5.10 4.67 -28.62
C ARG A 164 -5.01 6.21 -28.51
N GLY A 165 -3.88 6.73 -28.02
CA GLY A 165 -3.64 8.17 -27.87
C GLY A 165 -4.10 8.78 -26.54
N SER A 166 -4.78 8.01 -25.68
CA SER A 166 -5.18 8.46 -24.35
C SER A 166 -4.24 7.91 -23.27
N GLN A 167 -3.84 8.78 -22.35
CA GLN A 167 -2.92 8.44 -21.26
C GLN A 167 -3.63 7.62 -20.17
N ILE A 168 -3.00 6.54 -19.73
CA ILE A 168 -3.35 5.85 -18.48
C ILE A 168 -2.76 6.67 -17.34
N ILE A 169 -3.60 7.09 -16.42
CA ILE A 169 -3.19 7.85 -15.25
C ILE A 169 -3.04 6.88 -14.09
N ARG A 170 -2.01 7.09 -13.25
CA ARG A 170 -1.85 6.37 -11.98
C ARG A 170 -1.84 7.39 -10.84
N GLN A 171 -2.52 7.09 -9.75
CA GLN A 171 -2.48 7.83 -8.49
C GLN A 171 -2.45 6.79 -7.36
N GLY A 172 -1.39 6.79 -6.54
CA GLY A 172 -1.21 5.78 -5.49
C GLY A 172 -1.32 4.35 -6.04
N GLU A 173 -2.27 3.62 -5.50
CA GLU A 173 -2.57 2.24 -5.84
C GLU A 173 -3.56 2.06 -7.01
N TRP A 174 -4.04 3.15 -7.61
CA TRP A 174 -5.06 3.12 -8.68
C TRP A 174 -4.50 3.42 -10.06
N PHE A 175 -4.96 2.66 -11.05
CA PHE A 175 -4.82 2.95 -12.47
C PHE A 175 -6.17 3.38 -13.04
N PHE A 176 -6.19 4.52 -13.74
CA PHE A 176 -7.35 5.05 -14.46
C PHE A 176 -7.12 4.89 -15.95
N MET A 177 -7.83 3.92 -16.54
CA MET A 177 -7.76 3.61 -17.96
C MET A 177 -8.96 4.22 -18.69
N PRO A 178 -8.79 4.80 -19.88
CA PRO A 178 -9.91 5.25 -20.70
C PRO A 178 -10.95 4.13 -20.88
N ALA A 179 -12.23 4.43 -20.66
CA ALA A 179 -13.30 3.45 -20.83
C ALA A 179 -13.36 2.93 -22.28
N SER A 180 -13.43 1.62 -22.46
CA SER A 180 -13.68 0.98 -23.75
C SER A 180 -15.14 1.20 -24.23
N ALA A 181 -15.45 0.82 -25.47
CA ALA A 181 -16.83 0.87 -25.97
C ALA A 181 -17.78 -0.01 -25.13
N ARG A 182 -17.31 -1.18 -24.67
CA ARG A 182 -18.06 -2.08 -23.77
C ARG A 182 -18.28 -1.41 -22.41
N ASP A 183 -17.24 -0.80 -21.85
CA ASP A 183 -17.33 -0.09 -20.56
C ASP A 183 -18.35 1.05 -20.65
N ARG A 184 -18.31 1.86 -21.71
CA ARG A 184 -19.26 2.96 -21.93
C ARG A 184 -20.71 2.48 -21.98
N ALA A 185 -20.98 1.37 -22.67
CA ALA A 185 -22.32 0.78 -22.70
C ALA A 185 -22.79 0.33 -21.30
N ALA A 186 -21.90 -0.31 -20.52
CA ALA A 186 -22.21 -0.73 -19.15
C ALA A 186 -22.45 0.47 -18.21
N ILE A 187 -21.64 1.53 -18.35
CA ILE A 187 -21.80 2.79 -17.62
C ILE A 187 -23.15 3.42 -17.97
N GLU A 188 -23.52 3.50 -19.25
CA GLU A 188 -24.80 4.08 -19.67
C GLU A 188 -26.00 3.36 -19.07
N VAL A 189 -25.98 2.02 -19.05
CA VAL A 189 -27.01 1.21 -18.37
C VAL A 189 -27.07 1.54 -16.88
N ALA A 190 -25.92 1.63 -16.20
CA ALA A 190 -25.86 1.97 -14.78
C ALA A 190 -26.37 3.39 -14.49
N LEU A 191 -26.04 4.37 -15.34
CA LEU A 191 -26.49 5.76 -15.22
C LEU A 191 -28.01 5.88 -15.41
N ARG A 192 -28.58 5.20 -16.41
CA ARG A 192 -30.05 5.14 -16.61
C ARG A 192 -30.76 4.52 -15.41
N ALA A 193 -30.13 3.53 -14.78
CA ALA A 193 -30.59 2.92 -13.53
C ALA A 193 -30.28 3.75 -12.27
N ARG A 194 -29.73 4.97 -12.41
CA ARG A 194 -29.32 5.87 -11.31
C ARG A 194 -28.33 5.24 -10.31
N LYS A 195 -27.47 4.34 -10.79
CA LYS A 195 -26.43 3.65 -9.99
C LYS A 195 -25.09 4.41 -9.95
N VAL A 196 -25.15 5.74 -9.82
CA VAL A 196 -23.97 6.59 -9.60
C VAL A 196 -23.88 6.94 -8.13
N GLN A 197 -22.70 6.74 -7.55
CA GLN A 197 -22.37 7.16 -6.19
C GLN A 197 -21.51 8.41 -6.28
N ARG A 198 -21.68 9.37 -5.36
CA ARG A 198 -20.95 10.66 -5.40
C ARG A 198 -20.15 10.90 -4.15
N ASP A 199 -19.03 11.62 -4.31
CA ASP A 199 -18.14 12.02 -3.22
C ASP A 199 -17.79 10.87 -2.27
N ILE A 200 -17.42 9.72 -2.86
CA ILE A 200 -17.24 8.48 -2.12
C ILE A 200 -15.85 7.88 -2.39
N GLY A 201 -15.33 7.17 -1.40
CA GLY A 201 -14.13 6.36 -1.55
C GLY A 201 -14.31 5.31 -2.65
N ILE A 202 -13.37 5.22 -3.60
CA ILE A 202 -13.42 4.27 -4.72
C ILE A 202 -13.53 2.82 -4.21
N ALA A 203 -12.68 2.44 -3.25
CA ALA A 203 -12.74 1.11 -2.61
C ALA A 203 -14.06 0.89 -1.86
N GLN A 204 -14.55 1.90 -1.14
CA GLN A 204 -15.80 1.84 -0.39
C GLN A 204 -17.01 1.61 -1.31
N ALA A 205 -17.10 2.36 -2.41
CA ALA A 205 -18.15 2.24 -3.42
C ALA A 205 -18.21 0.83 -4.03
N ALA A 206 -17.04 0.21 -4.21
CA ALA A 206 -16.89 -1.15 -4.74
C ALA A 206 -16.89 -2.24 -3.66
N ARG A 207 -17.06 -1.88 -2.38
CA ARG A 207 -17.00 -2.80 -1.23
C ARG A 207 -15.70 -3.60 -1.17
N LEU A 208 -14.60 -3.00 -1.62
CA LEU A 208 -13.26 -3.57 -1.50
C LEU A 208 -12.72 -3.24 -0.10
N ASN A 209 -12.25 -4.27 0.60
CA ASN A 209 -11.61 -4.08 1.90
C ASN A 209 -10.20 -3.50 1.70
N ARG A 210 -10.01 -2.23 2.09
CA ARG A 210 -8.70 -1.55 2.06
C ARG A 210 -8.48 -0.78 3.35
N ALA A 211 -7.26 -0.86 3.86
CA ALA A 211 -6.78 -0.01 4.92
C ALA A 211 -6.36 1.36 4.34
N GLY A 212 -6.09 2.34 5.20
CA GLY A 212 -5.64 3.67 4.77
C GLY A 212 -6.77 4.65 4.52
N ARG A 213 -6.40 5.84 4.03
CA ARG A 213 -7.36 6.89 3.69
C ARG A 213 -7.89 6.64 2.28
N PRO A 214 -9.19 6.80 2.03
CA PRO A 214 -9.74 6.47 0.73
C PRO A 214 -9.38 7.52 -0.31
N HIS A 215 -9.05 7.06 -1.51
CA HIS A 215 -9.18 7.85 -2.73
C HIS A 215 -10.66 8.17 -2.96
N VAL A 216 -11.04 9.44 -2.88
CA VAL A 216 -12.43 9.90 -3.04
C VAL A 216 -12.62 10.45 -4.45
N ALA A 217 -13.65 9.98 -5.16
CA ALA A 217 -13.99 10.49 -6.48
C ALA A 217 -15.35 11.20 -6.47
N ASP A 218 -15.51 12.24 -7.31
CA ASP A 218 -16.78 12.96 -7.48
C ASP A 218 -17.91 12.02 -7.90
N GLU A 219 -17.62 11.11 -8.83
CA GLU A 219 -18.58 10.11 -9.30
C GLU A 219 -17.93 8.72 -9.43
N VAL A 220 -18.61 7.71 -8.88
CA VAL A 220 -18.23 6.30 -8.98
C VAL A 220 -19.43 5.47 -9.46
N VAL A 221 -19.19 4.68 -10.50
CA VAL A 221 -20.12 3.66 -11.00
C VAL A 221 -19.47 2.30 -10.79
N VAL A 222 -20.22 1.37 -10.20
CA VAL A 222 -19.79 -0.02 -10.04
C VAL A 222 -20.74 -0.91 -10.82
N THR A 223 -20.20 -1.69 -11.74
CA THR A 223 -20.98 -2.68 -12.50
C THR A 223 -20.50 -4.08 -12.18
N THR A 224 -21.43 -5.03 -12.22
CA THR A 224 -21.12 -6.44 -12.08
C THR A 224 -21.52 -7.15 -13.36
N GLU A 225 -20.58 -7.87 -13.97
CA GLU A 225 -20.83 -8.73 -15.13
C GLU A 225 -20.41 -10.17 -14.77
N GLY A 226 -21.40 -11.03 -14.52
CA GLY A 226 -21.13 -12.34 -13.91
C GLY A 226 -20.56 -12.18 -12.50
N SER A 227 -19.34 -12.69 -12.28
CA SER A 227 -18.59 -12.52 -11.03
C SER A 227 -17.60 -11.35 -11.05
N GLU A 228 -17.39 -10.70 -12.21
CA GLU A 228 -16.43 -9.61 -12.35
C GLU A 228 -17.05 -8.29 -11.89
N VAL A 229 -16.41 -7.63 -10.93
CA VAL A 229 -16.75 -6.28 -10.48
C VAL A 229 -15.86 -5.28 -11.21
N ARG A 230 -16.46 -4.31 -11.91
CA ARG A 230 -15.74 -3.22 -12.57
C ARG A 230 -16.14 -1.89 -11.97
N ILE A 231 -15.13 -1.03 -11.80
CA ILE A 231 -15.26 0.29 -11.19
C ILE A 231 -14.95 1.34 -12.25
N TYR A 232 -15.78 2.37 -12.32
CA TYR A 232 -15.55 3.51 -13.20
C TYR A 232 -15.67 4.79 -12.39
N VAL A 233 -14.78 5.73 -12.64
CA VAL A 233 -14.76 7.02 -11.94
C VAL A 233 -14.70 8.18 -12.93
N ARG A 234 -15.29 9.31 -12.54
CA ARG A 234 -15.28 10.58 -13.29
C ARG A 234 -15.19 11.75 -12.32
N GLY A 235 -14.69 12.88 -12.81
CA GLY A 235 -14.49 14.10 -12.04
C GLY A 235 -13.14 14.10 -11.33
N ASP A 236 -13.05 14.82 -10.23
CA ASP A 236 -11.86 14.89 -9.41
C ASP A 236 -11.70 13.63 -8.54
N VAL A 237 -10.51 13.04 -8.60
CA VAL A 237 -10.06 11.97 -7.69
C VAL A 237 -9.05 12.56 -6.72
N ARG A 238 -9.44 12.60 -5.45
CA ARG A 238 -8.79 13.30 -4.36
C ARG A 238 -8.23 12.31 -3.34
N HIS A 239 -6.97 12.50 -2.96
CA HIS A 239 -6.32 11.81 -1.85
C HIS A 239 -5.40 12.82 -1.13
N PRO A 240 -5.29 12.83 0.21
CA PRO A 240 -4.44 13.79 0.92
C PRO A 240 -2.95 13.68 0.57
N ASP A 241 -2.50 12.50 0.14
CA ASP A 241 -1.09 12.22 -0.16
C ASP A 241 -0.80 12.21 -1.67
N HIS A 242 -1.76 12.62 -2.52
CA HIS A 242 -1.54 12.73 -3.97
C HIS A 242 -2.23 13.97 -4.54
N ARG A 243 -1.68 14.51 -5.62
CA ARG A 243 -2.30 15.56 -6.40
C ARG A 243 -3.64 15.08 -6.94
N THR A 244 -4.65 15.95 -6.87
CA THR A 244 -5.96 15.68 -7.48
C THR A 244 -5.81 15.37 -8.97
N VAL A 245 -6.41 14.27 -9.39
CA VAL A 245 -6.52 13.89 -10.80
C VAL A 245 -7.91 14.24 -11.29
N THR A 246 -8.02 15.06 -12.34
CA THR A 246 -9.31 15.40 -12.96
C THR A 246 -9.57 14.53 -14.19
N LEU A 247 -10.64 13.74 -14.16
CA LEU A 247 -11.05 12.82 -15.22
C LEU A 247 -12.33 13.33 -15.89
N ARG A 248 -12.19 13.90 -17.10
CA ARG A 248 -13.32 14.50 -17.85
C ARG A 248 -14.38 13.48 -18.26
N GLU A 249 -13.96 12.26 -18.53
CA GLU A 249 -14.81 11.13 -18.89
C GLU A 249 -14.68 10.02 -17.85
N PHE A 250 -15.61 9.07 -17.88
CA PHE A 250 -15.48 7.87 -17.04
C PHE A 250 -14.26 7.05 -17.45
N HIS A 251 -13.43 6.70 -16.46
CA HIS A 251 -12.27 5.84 -16.63
C HIS A 251 -12.48 4.52 -15.89
N ARG A 252 -12.15 3.39 -16.53
CA ARG A 252 -12.05 2.09 -15.85
C ARG A 252 -10.93 2.18 -14.82
N THR A 253 -11.29 1.89 -13.58
CA THR A 253 -10.43 2.08 -12.42
C THR A 253 -10.04 0.73 -11.86
N VAL A 254 -8.74 0.49 -11.81
CA VAL A 254 -8.18 -0.82 -11.50
C VAL A 254 -7.14 -0.65 -10.41
N PRO A 255 -7.21 -1.42 -9.33
CA PRO A 255 -6.16 -1.40 -8.34
C PRO A 255 -4.88 -2.06 -8.84
N ASN A 256 -3.74 -1.66 -8.28
CA ASN A 256 -2.48 -2.37 -8.42
C ASN A 256 -2.56 -3.78 -7.79
N ARG A 257 -1.47 -4.54 -7.90
CA ARG A 257 -1.35 -5.91 -7.37
C ARG A 257 -0.62 -6.01 -6.04
N GLU A 258 -0.54 -4.93 -5.26
CA GLU A 258 0.13 -5.01 -3.97
C GLU A 258 -0.60 -5.96 -3.01
N ARG A 259 0.15 -6.53 -2.08
CA ARG A 259 -0.43 -7.35 -1.02
C ARG A 259 -0.99 -6.42 0.06
N PHE A 260 -2.31 -6.26 0.07
CA PHE A 260 -3.05 -5.47 1.08
C PHE A 260 -3.15 -6.11 2.46
N THR A 261 -2.54 -7.27 2.67
CA THR A 261 -2.34 -7.80 4.03
C THR A 261 -1.35 -6.88 4.71
N GLN A 262 -1.76 -6.05 5.68
CA GLN A 262 -0.81 -5.30 6.54
C GLN A 262 0.22 -6.27 7.08
N PRO A 263 1.46 -6.28 6.56
CA PRO A 263 2.44 -7.26 7.02
C PRO A 263 2.75 -6.99 8.48
N ALA A 264 3.01 -8.04 9.25
CA ALA A 264 3.50 -7.88 10.61
C ALA A 264 4.68 -6.89 10.62
N GLY A 265 4.60 -5.88 11.49
CA GLY A 265 5.61 -4.82 11.66
C GLY A 265 5.55 -3.68 10.64
N VAL A 266 4.68 -3.72 9.63
CA VAL A 266 4.47 -2.60 8.71
C VAL A 266 3.25 -1.81 9.17
N TYR A 267 3.47 -0.57 9.57
CA TYR A 267 2.42 0.27 10.14
C TYR A 267 1.70 1.12 9.09
N TRP A 268 2.32 1.31 7.92
CA TRP A 268 1.78 2.13 6.85
C TRP A 268 1.94 1.45 5.49
N VAL A 269 0.82 1.41 4.76
CA VAL A 269 0.69 0.92 3.39
C VAL A 269 -0.11 2.00 2.68
N ASP A 270 0.40 2.50 1.55
CA ASP A 270 -0.35 3.37 0.65
C ASP A 270 -1.43 2.54 -0.06
#